data_AF-A0A2M6WD51-F1
#
_entry.id   AF-A0A2M6WD51-F1
#
_cell.length_a   1.000
_cell.length_b   1.000
_cell.length_c   1.000
_cell.angle_alpha   90.00
_cell.angle_beta   90.00
_cell.angle_gamma   90.00
#
_symmetry.space_group_name_H-M   'P 1'
#
loop_
_entity.id
_entity.type
_entity.pdbx_description
1 polymer ?
#
loop_
_entity_poly.entity_id
_entity_poly.type
_entity_poly.pdbx_seq_one_letter_code
_entity_poly.pdbx_strand_id
1 'polypeptide(L)'
;MKKAQAFISLVLRDYRFYLPLFLSVIFNALIWFLILWRLPAQTAWIPLHYTVAFGIDWFGPWNKILYYPLISLAIIIINLFLAAQVHDRNSFQSIFLIWTALILQIIILINLIVLILNFFS
;
A
#
# COMPACT_ATOMS: atom_id res chain seq x y z
N MET A 1 8.33 -27.37 2.26
CA MET A 1 7.95 -27.29 3.69
C MET A 1 8.91 -26.44 4.54
N LYS A 2 10.25 -26.62 4.48
CA LYS A 2 11.20 -25.87 5.32
C LYS A 2 11.11 -24.33 5.21
N LYS A 3 10.96 -23.76 4.00
CA LYS A 3 10.83 -22.31 3.79
C LYS A 3 9.59 -21.68 4.44
N ALA A 4 8.46 -22.39 4.41
CA ALA A 4 7.21 -21.90 5.01
C ALA A 4 7.30 -21.85 6.54
N GLN A 5 7.92 -22.84 7.16
CA GLN A 5 8.17 -22.86 8.61
C GLN A 5 9.17 -21.78 9.03
N ALA A 6 10.24 -21.56 8.24
CA ALA A 6 11.19 -20.47 8.47
C ALA A 6 10.50 -19.10 8.38
N PHE A 7 9.64 -18.89 7.38
CA PHE A 7 8.87 -17.66 7.22
C PHE A 7 7.92 -17.41 8.40
N ILE A 8 7.14 -18.41 8.81
CA ILE A 8 6.23 -18.28 9.97
C ILE A 8 7.02 -17.96 11.23
N SER A 9 8.18 -18.63 11.42
CA SER A 9 9.05 -18.36 12.56
C SER A 9 9.64 -16.95 12.54
N LEU A 10 9.85 -16.34 11.37
CA LEU A 10 10.32 -14.97 11.24
C LEU A 10 9.20 -13.99 11.61
N VAL A 11 8.02 -14.16 10.99
CA VAL A 11 6.84 -13.31 11.21
C VAL A 11 6.45 -13.27 12.70
N LEU A 12 6.53 -14.41 13.39
CA LEU A 12 6.09 -14.50 14.79
C LEU A 12 7.18 -14.17 15.82
N ARG A 13 8.45 -14.07 15.42
CA ARG A 13 9.58 -13.95 16.37
C ARG A 13 10.13 -12.53 16.52
N ASP A 14 10.00 -11.68 15.50
CA ASP A 14 10.57 -10.33 15.53
C ASP A 14 9.51 -9.24 15.31
N TYR A 15 9.31 -8.40 16.34
CA TYR A 15 8.39 -7.27 16.30
C TYR A 15 8.75 -6.28 15.20
N ARG A 16 10.03 -6.19 14.82
CA ARG A 16 10.53 -5.29 13.75
C ARG A 16 10.06 -5.71 12.36
N PHE A 17 9.58 -6.94 12.21
CA PHE A 17 9.03 -7.46 10.98
C PHE A 17 7.50 -7.45 11.01
N TYR A 18 6.90 -7.94 12.10
CA TYR A 18 5.44 -8.03 12.20
C TYR A 18 4.78 -6.64 12.26
N LEU A 19 5.34 -5.70 13.03
CA LEU A 19 4.76 -4.36 13.20
C LEU A 19 4.59 -3.61 11.86
N PRO A 20 5.65 -3.44 11.03
CA PRO A 20 5.49 -2.73 9.76
C PRO A 20 4.63 -3.49 8.75
N LEU A 21 4.63 -4.82 8.78
CA LEU A 21 3.73 -5.62 7.93
C LEU A 21 2.26 -5.39 8.32
N PHE A 22 1.95 -5.47 9.62
CA PHE A 22 0.61 -5.25 10.15
C PHE A 22 0.12 -3.82 9.85
N LEU A 23 0.97 -2.81 10.09
CA LEU A 23 0.66 -1.41 9.73
C LEU A 23 0.43 -1.23 8.23
N SER A 24 1.21 -1.91 7.38
CA SER A 24 1.03 -1.85 5.92
C SER A 24 -0.35 -2.37 5.51
N VAL A 25 -0.80 -3.47 6.13
CA VAL A 25 -2.14 -4.04 5.89
C VAL A 25 -3.23 -3.09 6.40
N ILE A 26 -3.07 -2.49 7.57
CA ILE A 26 -4.01 -1.48 8.10
C ILE A 26 -4.11 -0.29 7.13
N PHE A 27 -2.99 0.23 6.64
CA PHE A 27 -3.01 1.34 5.69
C PHE A 27 -3.64 0.96 4.35
N ASN A 28 -3.40 -0.25 3.83
CA ASN A 28 -4.12 -0.73 2.66
C ASN A 28 -5.64 -0.81 2.90
N ALA A 29 -6.06 -1.33 4.05
CA ALA A 29 -7.48 -1.36 4.42
C ALA A 29 -8.07 0.06 4.57
N LEU A 30 -7.30 1.00 5.11
CA LEU A 30 -7.70 2.40 5.22
C LEU A 30 -7.83 3.06 3.84
N ILE A 31 -6.94 2.76 2.88
CA ILE A 31 -7.06 3.23 1.49
C ILE A 31 -8.35 2.72 0.86
N TRP A 32 -8.65 1.42 1.00
CA TRP A 32 -9.93 0.85 0.55
C TRP A 32 -11.13 1.56 1.17
N PHE A 33 -11.11 1.71 2.49
CA PHE A 33 -12.17 2.35 3.25
C PHE A 33 -12.40 3.80 2.82
N LEU A 34 -11.34 4.59 2.67
CA LEU A 34 -11.43 5.99 2.24
C LEU A 34 -12.04 6.12 0.85
N ILE A 35 -11.61 5.27 -0.10
CA ILE A 35 -12.17 5.27 -1.46
C ILE A 35 -13.66 4.94 -1.42
N LEU A 36 -14.04 3.84 -0.77
CA LEU A 36 -15.44 3.39 -0.75
C LEU A 36 -16.36 4.34 0.02
N TRP A 37 -15.86 4.99 1.07
CA TRP A 37 -16.64 5.96 1.85
C TRP A 37 -16.77 7.30 1.11
N ARG A 38 -15.64 7.90 0.71
CA ARG A 38 -15.62 9.28 0.22
C ARG A 38 -15.92 9.38 -1.26
N LEU A 39 -15.61 8.35 -2.04
CA LEU A 39 -15.78 8.37 -3.49
C LEU A 39 -16.76 7.25 -3.87
N PRO A 40 -18.08 7.46 -3.68
CA PRO A 40 -19.06 6.47 -4.11
C PRO A 40 -19.02 6.27 -5.62
N ALA A 41 -19.46 5.10 -6.08
CA ALA A 41 -19.46 4.76 -7.50
C ALA A 41 -20.29 5.78 -8.30
N GLN A 42 -19.63 6.41 -9.27
CA GLN A 42 -20.25 7.39 -10.16
C GLN A 42 -19.88 7.12 -11.61
N THR A 43 -20.81 7.44 -12.52
CA THR A 43 -20.62 7.32 -13.97
C THR A 43 -19.80 8.48 -14.54
N ALA A 44 -19.68 9.58 -13.80
CA ALA A 44 -18.90 10.74 -14.17
C ALA A 44 -17.40 10.49 -14.03
N TRP A 45 -16.62 11.16 -14.88
CA TRP A 45 -15.16 11.14 -14.79
C TRP A 45 -14.70 11.85 -13.53
N ILE A 46 -13.76 11.25 -12.82
CA ILE A 46 -13.14 11.82 -11.62
C ILE A 46 -11.68 12.12 -11.88
N PRO A 47 -11.10 13.10 -11.16
CA PRO A 47 -9.67 13.21 -11.05
C PRO A 47 -9.10 11.95 -10.40
N LEU A 48 -8.11 11.36 -11.06
CA LEU A 48 -7.40 10.17 -10.61
C LEU A 48 -6.03 10.51 -10.05
N HIS A 49 -5.46 11.67 -10.42
CA HIS A 49 -4.16 12.08 -9.94
C HIS A 49 -4.10 13.61 -9.79
N TYR A 50 -3.37 14.05 -8.77
CA TYR A 50 -3.18 15.44 -8.42
C TYR A 50 -1.71 15.71 -8.15
N THR A 51 -1.14 16.68 -8.86
CA THR A 51 0.22 17.16 -8.68
C THR A 51 0.18 18.56 -8.09
N VAL A 52 0.92 18.81 -7.00
CA VAL A 52 0.93 20.12 -6.31
C VAL A 52 1.32 21.27 -7.25
N ALA A 53 2.18 21.01 -8.23
CA ALA A 53 2.64 22.02 -9.19
C ALA A 53 1.66 22.30 -10.36
N PHE A 54 0.81 21.34 -10.73
CA PHE A 54 0.01 21.41 -11.96
C PHE A 54 -1.49 21.20 -11.74
N GLY A 55 -1.93 20.89 -10.52
CA GLY A 55 -3.31 20.54 -10.20
C GLY A 55 -3.66 19.13 -10.63
N ILE A 56 -4.90 18.93 -11.07
CA ILE A 56 -5.38 17.65 -11.61
C ILE A 56 -4.78 17.44 -13.00
N ASP A 57 -3.97 16.40 -13.15
CA ASP A 57 -3.31 16.05 -14.41
C ASP A 57 -3.94 14.83 -15.10
N TRP A 58 -4.72 14.02 -14.38
CA TRP A 58 -5.35 12.82 -14.93
C TRP A 58 -6.81 12.66 -14.53
N PHE A 59 -7.69 12.58 -15.52
CA PHE A 59 -9.10 12.21 -15.35
C PHE A 59 -9.39 10.82 -15.89
N GLY A 60 -10.35 10.13 -15.30
CA GLY A 60 -10.86 8.89 -15.85
C GLY A 60 -12.08 8.34 -15.12
N PRO A 61 -12.56 7.16 -15.55
CA PRO A 61 -13.72 6.54 -14.93
C PRO A 61 -13.42 6.15 -13.48
N TRP A 62 -14.45 6.21 -12.64
CA TRP A 62 -14.35 5.99 -11.19
C TRP A 62 -13.64 4.69 -10.82
N ASN A 63 -13.88 3.61 -11.56
CA ASN A 63 -13.26 2.31 -11.30
C ASN A 63 -11.72 2.32 -11.33
N LYS A 64 -11.08 3.28 -12.02
CA LYS A 64 -9.61 3.38 -12.03
C LYS A 64 -9.02 3.81 -10.70
N ILE A 65 -9.80 4.44 -9.81
CA ILE A 65 -9.29 4.80 -8.48
C ILE A 65 -9.03 3.57 -7.61
N LEU A 66 -9.69 2.44 -7.91
CA LEU A 66 -9.44 1.15 -7.27
C LEU A 66 -8.04 0.60 -7.58
N TYR A 67 -7.32 1.17 -8.55
CA TYR A 67 -5.92 0.82 -8.75
C TYR A 67 -5.03 1.24 -7.58
N TYR A 68 -5.35 2.32 -6.85
CA TYR A 68 -4.58 2.73 -5.67
C TYR A 68 -4.45 1.59 -4.64
N PRO A 69 -5.56 1.04 -4.11
CA PRO A 69 -5.48 -0.04 -3.13
C PRO A 69 -4.99 -1.36 -3.71
N LEU A 70 -5.25 -1.64 -5.00
CA LEU A 70 -4.73 -2.85 -5.66
C LEU A 70 -3.21 -2.81 -5.82
N ILE A 71 -2.65 -1.69 -6.27
CA ILE A 71 -1.19 -1.48 -6.40
C ILE A 71 -0.56 -1.56 -5.02
N SER A 72 -1.17 -0.92 -4.01
CA SER A 72 -0.65 -0.97 -2.65
C SER A 72 -0.66 -2.40 -2.09
N LEU A 73 -1.71 -3.20 -2.35
CA LEU A 73 -1.74 -4.61 -1.98
C LEU A 73 -0.65 -5.41 -2.71
N ALA A 74 -0.46 -5.17 -4.01
CA ALA A 74 0.59 -5.81 -4.79
C ALA A 74 2.00 -5.50 -4.24
N ILE A 75 2.25 -4.25 -3.82
CA ILE A 75 3.49 -3.84 -3.17
C ILE A 75 3.74 -4.65 -1.89
N ILE A 76 2.72 -4.86 -1.05
CA ILE A 76 2.85 -5.69 0.16
C ILE A 76 3.23 -7.11 -0.22
N ILE A 77 2.49 -7.73 -1.17
CA ILE A 77 2.71 -9.11 -1.59
C ILE A 77 4.11 -9.30 -2.17
N ILE A 78 4.54 -8.41 -3.06
CA ILE A 78 5.86 -8.48 -3.70
C ILE A 78 6.97 -8.32 -2.66
N ASN A 79 6.88 -7.31 -1.78
CA ASN A 79 7.90 -7.11 -0.74
C ASN A 79 7.93 -8.27 0.25
N LEU A 80 6.78 -8.84 0.62
CA LEU A 80 6.70 -9.99 1.50
C LEU A 80 7.34 -11.24 0.85
N PHE A 81 7.05 -11.46 -0.43
CA PHE A 81 7.65 -12.56 -1.20
C PHE A 81 9.17 -12.40 -1.31
N LEU A 82 9.66 -11.20 -1.66
CA LEU A 82 11.09 -10.93 -1.73
C LEU A 82 11.75 -11.07 -0.36
N ALA A 83 11.13 -10.56 0.70
CA ALA A 83 11.60 -10.67 2.07
C ALA A 83 11.74 -12.14 2.51
N ALA A 84 10.81 -13.00 2.11
CA ALA A 84 10.86 -14.44 2.38
C ALA A 84 12.02 -15.13 1.62
N GLN A 85 12.35 -14.68 0.42
CA GLN A 85 13.42 -15.28 -0.40
C GLN A 85 14.82 -14.88 0.07
N VAL A 86 14.99 -13.66 0.59
CA VAL A 86 16.30 -13.17 1.07
C VAL A 86 16.54 -13.42 2.55
N HIS A 87 15.52 -13.84 3.31
CA HIS A 87 15.63 -14.04 4.76
C HIS A 87 16.76 -15.00 5.16
N ASP A 88 16.85 -16.16 4.49
CA ASP A 88 17.84 -17.19 4.81
C ASP A 88 19.29 -16.69 4.59
N ARG A 89 19.47 -15.62 3.81
CA ARG A 89 20.79 -15.03 3.50
C ARG A 89 21.14 -13.87 4.42
N ASN A 90 20.19 -12.98 4.69
CA ASN A 90 20.41 -11.80 5.51
C ASN A 90 19.09 -11.26 6.10
N SER A 91 18.96 -11.33 7.43
CA SER A 91 17.79 -10.84 8.16
C SER A 91 17.56 -9.34 7.97
N PHE A 92 18.62 -8.54 7.83
CA PHE A 92 18.53 -7.10 7.63
C PHE A 92 17.86 -6.74 6.30
N GLN A 93 18.16 -7.46 5.22
CA GLN A 93 17.55 -7.23 3.89
C GLN A 93 16.06 -7.54 3.90
N SER A 94 15.67 -8.61 4.58
CA SER A 94 14.27 -9.01 4.74
C SER A 94 13.46 -7.96 5.52
N ILE A 95 14.03 -7.44 6.62
CA ILE A 95 13.44 -6.35 7.39
C ILE A 95 13.31 -5.09 6.53
N PHE A 96 14.37 -4.69 5.83
CA PHE A 96 14.37 -3.50 4.98
C PHE A 96 13.26 -3.51 3.91
N LEU A 97 12.97 -4.67 3.31
CA LEU A 97 11.89 -4.81 2.32
C LEU A 97 10.50 -4.58 2.93
N ILE A 98 10.23 -5.06 4.13
CA ILE A 98 8.94 -4.84 4.80
C ILE A 98 8.77 -3.36 5.21
N TRP A 99 9.83 -2.73 5.71
CA TRP A 99 9.79 -1.29 6.00
C TRP A 99 9.57 -0.46 4.73
N THR A 100 10.18 -0.86 3.62
CA THR A 100 9.94 -0.24 2.31
C THR A 100 8.46 -0.36 1.92
N ALA A 101 7.83 -1.52 2.13
CA ALA A 101 6.40 -1.69 1.88
C ALA A 101 5.56 -0.71 2.71
N LEU A 102 5.86 -0.53 4.00
CA LEU A 102 5.15 0.42 4.87
C LEU A 102 5.30 1.87 4.39
N ILE A 103 6.51 2.29 4.04
CA ILE A 103 6.77 3.64 3.54
C ILE A 103 5.97 3.91 2.27
N LEU A 104 5.95 2.94 1.34
CA LEU A 104 5.16 3.05 0.12
C LEU A 104 3.66 3.13 0.39
N GLN A 105 3.14 2.41 1.40
CA GLN A 105 1.74 2.55 1.83
C GLN A 105 1.43 3.96 2.32
N ILE A 106 2.30 4.55 3.13
CA ILE A 106 2.15 5.91 3.64
C ILE A 106 2.12 6.91 2.48
N ILE A 107 3.04 6.79 1.52
CA ILE A 107 3.10 7.68 0.35
C ILE A 107 1.81 7.59 -0.47
N ILE A 108 1.31 6.37 -0.74
CA ILE A 108 0.06 6.16 -1.48
C ILE A 108 -1.14 6.73 -0.72
N LEU A 109 -1.19 6.54 0.60
CA LEU A 109 -2.25 7.08 1.45
C LEU A 109 -2.25 8.62 1.44
N ILE A 110 -1.09 9.26 1.56
CA ILE A 110 -0.96 10.72 1.48
C ILE A 110 -1.44 11.22 0.12
N ASN A 111 -1.02 10.58 -0.98
CA ASN A 111 -1.46 10.96 -2.33
C ASN A 111 -2.99 10.88 -2.45
N LEU A 112 -3.60 9.79 -1.96
CA LEU A 112 -5.06 9.65 -1.94
C LEU A 112 -5.75 10.72 -1.09
N ILE A 113 -5.22 11.06 0.09
CA ILE A 113 -5.80 12.09 0.96
C ILE A 113 -5.75 13.45 0.25
N VAL A 114 -4.63 13.81 -0.36
CA VAL A 114 -4.48 15.06 -1.12
C VAL A 114 -5.49 15.10 -2.27
N LEU A 115 -5.66 13.99 -3.01
CA LEU A 115 -6.66 13.90 -4.07
C LEU A 115 -8.08 14.13 -3.55
N ILE A 116 -8.46 13.47 -2.46
CA ILE A 116 -9.80 13.62 -1.85
C ILE A 116 -10.01 15.06 -1.39
N LEU A 117 -9.04 15.67 -0.69
CA LEU A 117 -9.19 17.03 -0.17
C LEU A 117 -9.40 18.06 -1.29
N ASN A 118 -8.66 17.95 -2.39
CA ASN A 118 -8.79 18.87 -3.53
C ASN A 118 -10.01 18.59 -4.42
N PHE A 119 -10.55 17.37 -4.39
CA PHE A 119 -11.76 17.04 -5.15
C PHE A 119 -13.04 17.60 -4.49
N PHE A 120 -13.06 17.69 -3.15
CA PHE A 120 -14.21 18.15 -2.38
C PHE A 120 -14.16 19.63 -1.95
N SER A 121 -13.08 20.35 -2.30
CA SER A 121 -12.93 21.79 -2.08
C SER A 121 -13.37 22.59 -3.31
#